data_AF-A0A518U6Q2-F1
#
_entry.id   AF-A0A518U6Q2-F1
#
_cell.length_a   1.000
_cell.length_b   1.000
_cell.length_c   1.000
_cell.angle_alpha   90.00
_cell.angle_beta   90.00
_cell.angle_gamma   90.00
#
_symmetry.space_group_name_H-M   'P 1'
#
loop_
_entity.id
_entity.type
_entity.pdbx_description
1 polymer ?
#
loop_
_entity_poly.entity_id
_entity_poly.type
_entity_poly.pdbx_seq_one_letter_code
_entity_poly.pdbx_strand_id
1 'polypeptide(L)'
;MSRLLSQITGRAMAMLFLLALAAPGTSSAAEPIARESQGCTQARDPERCAARLMARRICARYKGDELRQCMEDRMPAPDCRKARRPQRCVALVKARQACRDKPAAERRICLQAQRARPARIATAR
;
A
#
# COMPACT_ATOMS: atom_id res chain seq x y z
N MET A 1 52.08 -34.69 -37.67
CA MET A 1 51.84 -33.40 -36.99
C MET A 1 50.37 -32.99 -37.10
N SER A 2 49.41 -33.84 -36.71
CA SER A 2 47.98 -33.57 -37.04
C SER A 2 46.98 -33.94 -35.95
N ARG A 3 47.43 -34.38 -34.76
CA ARG A 3 46.54 -34.80 -33.66
C ARG A 3 46.58 -33.90 -32.42
N LEU A 4 47.48 -32.91 -32.36
CA LEU A 4 47.57 -31.99 -31.20
C LEU A 4 46.75 -30.69 -31.37
N LEU A 5 46.35 -30.32 -32.59
CA LEU A 5 45.56 -29.10 -32.83
C LEU A 5 44.05 -29.29 -32.57
N SER A 6 43.56 -30.52 -32.47
CA SER A 6 42.13 -30.79 -32.30
C SER A 6 41.66 -30.82 -30.84
N GLN A 7 42.57 -30.80 -29.86
CA GLN A 7 42.24 -30.84 -28.43
C GLN A 7 42.14 -29.46 -27.77
N ILE A 8 42.64 -28.40 -28.42
CA ILE A 8 42.70 -27.06 -27.84
C ILE A 8 41.42 -26.26 -28.13
N THR A 9 40.72 -26.58 -29.23
CA THR A 9 39.49 -25.88 -29.63
C THR A 9 38.27 -26.25 -28.78
N GLY A 10 38.23 -27.43 -28.17
CA GLY A 10 37.07 -27.89 -27.40
C GLY A 10 36.94 -27.26 -26.00
N ARG A 11 38.06 -26.98 -25.31
CA ARG A 11 38.02 -26.50 -23.92
C ARG A 11 37.85 -24.99 -23.80
N ALA A 12 38.37 -24.21 -24.75
CA ALA A 12 38.21 -22.75 -24.74
C ALA A 12 36.76 -22.34 -25.05
N MET A 13 36.06 -23.07 -25.93
CA MET A 13 34.67 -22.79 -26.28
C MET A 13 33.67 -23.19 -25.19
N ALA A 14 33.96 -24.23 -24.41
CA ALA A 14 33.12 -24.62 -23.28
C ALA A 14 33.21 -23.66 -22.08
N MET A 15 34.35 -22.98 -21.90
CA MET A 15 34.51 -21.95 -20.85
C MET A 15 33.87 -20.60 -21.22
N LEU A 16 33.70 -20.28 -22.52
CA LEU A 16 32.96 -19.07 -22.92
C LEU A 16 31.43 -19.23 -22.81
N PHE A 17 30.91 -20.46 -22.77
CA PHE A 17 29.47 -20.70 -22.59
C PHE A 17 29.00 -20.68 -21.12
N LEU A 18 29.92 -20.58 -20.16
CA LEU A 18 29.62 -20.63 -18.72
C LEU A 18 29.46 -19.24 -18.05
N LEU A 19 29.58 -18.13 -18.79
CA LEU A 19 29.47 -16.77 -18.23
C LEU A 19 28.22 -15.98 -18.67
N ALA A 20 27.23 -16.62 -19.28
CA ALA A 20 26.06 -15.93 -19.85
C ALA A 20 24.70 -16.27 -19.20
N LEU A 21 24.65 -16.90 -18.02
CA LEU A 21 23.37 -17.26 -17.36
C LEU A 21 23.04 -16.52 -16.05
N ALA A 22 23.80 -15.50 -15.69
CA ALA A 22 23.40 -14.58 -14.61
C ALA A 22 22.87 -13.26 -15.19
N ALA A 23 21.79 -13.33 -15.97
CA ALA A 23 20.94 -12.16 -16.12
C ALA A 23 20.19 -12.00 -14.78
N PRO A 24 20.46 -10.96 -13.97
CA PRO A 24 19.54 -10.63 -12.89
C PRO A 24 18.20 -10.35 -13.57
N GLY A 25 17.24 -11.25 -13.36
CA GLY A 25 15.85 -10.98 -13.68
C GLY A 25 15.49 -9.69 -12.97
N THR A 26 15.53 -8.58 -13.70
CA THR A 26 14.96 -7.32 -13.27
C THR A 26 13.46 -7.54 -13.28
N SER A 27 12.96 -8.21 -12.23
CA SER A 27 11.56 -8.26 -11.88
C SER A 27 11.12 -6.82 -11.72
N SER A 28 10.58 -6.27 -12.80
CA SER A 28 10.16 -4.90 -12.90
C SER A 28 9.01 -4.70 -11.92
N ALA A 29 9.31 -4.22 -10.71
CA ALA A 29 8.36 -3.94 -9.65
C ALA A 29 7.34 -2.82 -10.01
N ALA A 30 7.42 -2.31 -11.25
CA ALA A 30 6.50 -1.37 -11.87
C ALA A 30 5.27 -2.04 -12.52
N GLU A 31 5.38 -3.26 -13.05
CA GLU A 31 4.26 -3.94 -13.72
C GLU A 31 3.03 -4.29 -12.85
N PRO A 32 3.13 -4.61 -11.53
CA PRO A 32 1.93 -4.94 -10.76
C PRO A 32 1.00 -3.74 -10.51
N ILE A 33 1.48 -2.48 -10.54
CA ILE A 33 0.58 -1.33 -10.30
C ILE A 33 -0.36 -1.11 -11.49
N ALA A 34 0.16 -1.19 -12.71
CA ALA A 34 -0.63 -0.89 -13.90
C ALA A 34 -1.83 -1.84 -14.01
N ARG A 35 -1.62 -3.16 -13.85
CA ARG A 35 -2.71 -4.15 -13.84
C ARG A 35 -3.66 -4.01 -12.64
N GLU A 36 -3.15 -3.74 -11.44
CA GLU A 36 -3.99 -3.60 -10.24
C GLU A 36 -4.83 -2.31 -10.28
N SER A 37 -4.27 -1.22 -10.82
CA SER A 37 -4.97 0.05 -11.03
C SER A 37 -6.04 -0.01 -12.13
N GLN A 38 -5.83 -0.83 -13.17
CA GLN A 38 -6.87 -1.12 -14.18
C GLN A 38 -8.11 -1.76 -13.52
N GLY A 39 -7.92 -2.59 -12.48
CA GLY A 39 -9.03 -3.14 -11.70
C GLY A 39 -9.87 -2.10 -10.95
N CYS A 40 -9.34 -0.89 -10.71
CA CYS A 40 -10.10 0.18 -10.08
C CYS A 40 -11.11 0.87 -11.01
N THR A 41 -10.98 0.74 -12.33
CA THR A 41 -11.91 1.36 -13.30
C THR A 41 -13.35 0.87 -13.16
N GLN A 42 -13.54 -0.36 -12.69
CA GLN A 42 -14.85 -0.98 -12.46
C GLN A 42 -15.38 -0.76 -11.03
N ALA A 43 -14.59 -0.12 -10.16
CA ALA A 43 -15.00 0.13 -8.79
C ALA A 43 -16.07 1.23 -8.72
N ARG A 44 -16.93 1.17 -7.71
CA ARG A 44 -17.92 2.22 -7.42
C ARG A 44 -17.29 3.61 -7.20
N ASP A 45 -16.03 3.64 -6.78
CA ASP A 45 -15.24 4.85 -6.54
C ASP A 45 -13.80 4.59 -7.03
N PRO A 46 -13.52 4.84 -8.33
CA PRO A 46 -12.24 4.53 -8.95
C PRO A 46 -11.06 5.28 -8.31
N GLU A 47 -11.25 6.57 -8.01
CA GLU A 47 -10.26 7.42 -7.37
C GLU A 47 -9.86 6.87 -6.00
N ARG A 48 -10.85 6.54 -5.18
CA ARG A 48 -10.60 5.99 -3.84
C ARG A 48 -10.00 4.59 -3.90
N CYS A 49 -10.33 3.80 -4.91
CA CYS A 49 -9.69 2.52 -5.16
C CYS A 49 -8.20 2.71 -5.48
N ALA A 50 -7.87 3.55 -6.46
CA ALA A 50 -6.50 3.83 -6.86
C ALA A 50 -5.66 4.37 -5.70
N ALA A 51 -6.22 5.31 -4.92
CA ALA A 51 -5.59 5.83 -3.71
C ALA A 51 -5.29 4.73 -2.68
N ARG A 52 -6.19 3.74 -2.53
CA ARG A 52 -6.00 2.62 -1.61
C ARG A 52 -4.87 1.69 -2.05
N LEU A 53 -4.72 1.44 -3.35
CA LEU A 53 -3.61 0.64 -3.88
C LEU A 53 -2.27 1.35 -3.64
N MET A 54 -2.21 2.64 -3.95
CA MET A 54 -1.02 3.45 -3.67
C MET A 54 -0.69 3.50 -2.18
N ALA A 55 -1.69 3.70 -1.32
CA ALA A 55 -1.52 3.68 0.13
C ALA A 55 -0.97 2.32 0.62
N ARG A 56 -1.45 1.19 0.09
CA ARG A 56 -0.92 -0.14 0.44
C ARG A 56 0.57 -0.27 0.14
N ARG A 57 1.02 0.23 -1.01
CA ARG A 57 2.44 0.22 -1.39
C ARG A 57 3.28 1.09 -0.47
N ILE A 58 2.84 2.33 -0.22
CA ILE A 58 3.52 3.27 0.68
C ILE A 58 3.61 2.70 2.11
N CYS A 59 2.55 2.04 2.56
CA CYS A 59 2.43 1.52 3.92
C CYS A 59 2.92 0.07 4.09
N ALA A 60 3.50 -0.57 3.06
CA ALA A 60 3.80 -1.99 3.05
C ALA A 60 4.72 -2.46 4.19
N ARG A 61 5.58 -1.55 4.69
CA ARG A 61 6.52 -1.80 5.79
C ARG A 61 5.86 -1.88 7.17
N TYR A 62 4.67 -1.30 7.34
CA TYR A 62 3.98 -1.25 8.63
C TYR A 62 3.09 -2.48 8.83
N LYS A 63 2.77 -2.80 10.09
CA LYS A 63 1.86 -3.89 10.46
C LYS A 63 0.86 -3.41 11.53
N GLY A 64 -0.19 -4.20 11.76
CA GLY A 64 -1.16 -3.96 12.83
C GLY A 64 -1.76 -2.54 12.84
N ASP A 65 -1.72 -1.89 14.01
CA ASP A 65 -2.29 -0.55 14.20
C ASP A 65 -1.51 0.55 13.46
N GLU A 66 -0.20 0.39 13.26
CA GLU A 66 0.62 1.32 12.49
C GLU A 66 0.28 1.27 11.00
N LEU A 67 0.04 0.07 10.46
CA LEU A 67 -0.45 -0.09 9.09
C LEU A 67 -1.80 0.60 8.92
N ARG A 68 -2.71 0.39 9.87
CA ARG A 68 -4.04 1.01 9.87
C ARG A 68 -3.94 2.54 9.89
N GLN A 69 -3.07 3.10 10.74
CA GLN A 69 -2.81 4.53 10.79
C GLN A 69 -2.24 5.05 9.48
N CYS A 70 -1.16 4.44 8.96
CA CYS A 70 -0.55 4.84 7.70
C CYS A 70 -1.57 4.84 6.56
N MET A 71 -2.37 3.78 6.45
CA MET A 71 -3.43 3.67 5.44
C MET A 71 -4.46 4.78 5.59
N GLU A 72 -4.93 5.07 6.80
CA GLU A 72 -5.90 6.15 7.01
C GLU A 72 -5.34 7.53 6.64
N ASP A 73 -4.05 7.77 6.88
CA ASP A 73 -3.41 9.08 6.63
C ASP A 73 -3.08 9.32 5.16
N ARG A 74 -2.98 8.25 4.36
CA ARG A 74 -2.73 8.30 2.91
C ARG A 74 -3.99 8.23 2.06
N MET A 75 -5.14 7.94 2.67
CA MET A 75 -6.42 7.87 1.96
C MET A 75 -7.08 9.25 1.87
N PRO A 76 -7.75 9.58 0.75
CA PRO A 76 -8.54 10.79 0.65
C PRO A 76 -9.71 10.76 1.65
N ALA A 77 -10.06 11.93 2.17
CA ALA A 77 -11.25 12.07 3.01
C ALA A 77 -12.49 11.69 2.19
N PRO A 78 -13.43 10.90 2.74
CA PRO A 78 -14.65 10.56 2.03
C PRO A 78 -15.54 11.79 1.84
N ASP A 79 -16.23 11.88 0.71
CA ASP A 79 -17.31 12.84 0.51
C ASP A 79 -18.50 12.45 1.39
N CYS A 80 -18.61 13.11 2.54
CA CYS A 80 -19.68 12.83 3.50
C CYS A 80 -21.08 13.19 3.00
N ARG A 81 -21.22 14.02 1.95
CA ARG A 81 -22.53 14.32 1.34
C ARG A 81 -23.11 13.10 0.65
N LYS A 82 -22.25 12.23 0.12
CA LYS A 82 -22.62 10.97 -0.57
C LYS A 82 -22.68 9.77 0.37
N ALA A 83 -22.41 9.95 1.66
CA ALA A 83 -22.42 8.86 2.63
C ALA A 83 -23.86 8.50 3.04
N ARG A 84 -24.15 7.21 3.26
CA ARG A 84 -25.46 6.74 3.78
C ARG A 84 -25.86 7.43 5.11
N ARG A 85 -24.88 7.83 5.91
CA ARG A 85 -25.08 8.58 7.16
C ARG A 85 -24.16 9.81 7.18
N PRO A 86 -24.56 10.94 6.58
CA PRO A 86 -23.70 12.11 6.42
C PRO A 86 -23.16 12.65 7.74
N GLN A 87 -24.03 12.82 8.75
CA GLN A 87 -23.64 13.33 10.08
C GLN A 87 -22.60 12.44 10.76
N ARG A 88 -22.77 11.12 10.69
CA ARG A 88 -21.79 10.16 11.24
C ARG A 88 -20.47 10.21 10.48
N CYS A 89 -20.51 10.37 9.16
CA CYS A 89 -19.30 10.53 8.35
C CYS A 89 -18.54 11.79 8.76
N VAL A 90 -19.21 12.94 8.88
CA VAL A 90 -18.59 14.21 9.30
C VAL A 90 -17.95 14.06 10.67
N ALA A 91 -18.63 13.43 11.64
CA ALA A 91 -18.07 13.18 12.96
C ALA A 91 -16.81 12.30 12.92
N LEU A 92 -16.79 11.26 12.08
CA LEU A 92 -15.62 10.40 11.89
C LEU A 92 -14.45 11.12 11.25
N VAL A 93 -14.68 11.95 10.23
CA VAL A 93 -13.63 12.74 9.58
C VAL A 93 -13.03 13.73 10.57
N LYS A 94 -13.86 14.46 11.33
CA LYS A 94 -13.41 15.36 12.39
C LYS A 94 -12.60 14.64 13.46
N ALA A 95 -13.05 13.46 13.90
CA ALA A 95 -12.33 12.66 14.89
C ALA A 95 -10.95 12.22 14.38
N ARG A 96 -10.86 11.79 13.12
CA ARG A 96 -9.58 11.41 12.50
C ARG A 96 -8.63 12.59 12.39
N GLN A 97 -9.11 13.75 11.98
CA GLN A 97 -8.30 14.97 11.91
C GLN A 97 -7.77 15.35 13.30
N ALA A 98 -8.62 15.37 14.32
CA ALA A 98 -8.23 15.74 15.68
C ALA A 98 -7.25 14.74 16.35
N CYS A 99 -7.24 13.48 15.90
CA CYS A 99 -6.36 12.44 16.45
C CYS A 99 -5.17 12.10 15.53
N ARG A 100 -4.95 12.85 14.44
CA ARG A 100 -4.02 12.48 13.36
C ARG A 100 -2.57 12.38 13.85
N ASP A 101 -2.13 13.35 14.64
CA ASP A 101 -0.72 13.49 15.04
C ASP A 101 -0.35 12.62 16.25
N LYS A 102 -1.26 11.74 16.68
CA LYS A 102 -1.03 10.82 17.79
C LYS A 102 -0.38 9.52 17.29
N PRO A 103 0.50 8.90 18.09
CA PRO A 103 1.01 7.56 17.80
C PRO A 103 -0.13 6.53 17.81
N ALA A 104 0.04 5.41 17.12
CA ALA A 104 -1.02 4.44 16.81
C ALA A 104 -1.87 4.01 18.03
N ALA A 105 -1.21 3.70 19.15
CA ALA A 105 -1.89 3.31 20.38
C ALA A 105 -2.75 4.45 20.97
N GLU A 106 -2.18 5.64 21.11
CA GLU A 106 -2.89 6.82 21.62
C GLU A 106 -3.99 7.30 20.67
N ARG A 107 -3.74 7.22 19.36
CA ARG A 107 -4.71 7.58 18.33
C ARG A 107 -5.95 6.69 18.44
N ARG A 108 -5.78 5.39 18.70
CA ARG A 108 -6.91 4.47 18.90
C ARG A 108 -7.76 4.90 20.10
N ILE A 109 -7.12 5.26 21.22
CA ILE A 109 -7.80 5.75 22.42
C ILE A 109 -8.51 7.08 22.14
N CYS A 110 -7.83 8.02 21.46
CA CYS A 110 -8.41 9.30 21.05
C CYS A 110 -9.66 9.11 20.17
N LEU A 111 -9.59 8.24 19.16
CA LEU A 111 -10.72 7.94 18.28
C LEU A 111 -11.89 7.31 19.03
N GLN A 112 -11.64 6.48 20.03
CA GLN A 112 -12.68 5.91 20.89
C GLN A 112 -13.33 7.00 21.76
N ALA A 113 -12.53 7.87 22.38
CA ALA A 113 -13.03 9.00 23.16
C ALA A 113 -13.88 9.96 22.33
N GLN A 114 -13.45 10.28 21.11
CA GLN A 114 -14.18 11.15 20.18
C GLN A 114 -15.55 10.55 19.77
N ARG A 115 -15.69 9.22 19.73
CA ARG A 115 -16.96 8.54 19.46
C ARG A 115 -17.89 8.49 20.68
N ALA A 116 -17.34 8.46 21.89
CA ALA A 116 -18.10 8.46 23.14
C ALA A 116 -18.57 9.87 23.53
N ARG A 117 -17.88 10.93 23.07
CA ARG A 117 -18.19 12.32 23.43
C ARG A 117 -19.62 12.79 23.07
N PRO A 118 -20.19 12.48 21.88
CA PRO A 118 -21.57 12.83 21.57
C PRO A 118 -22.57 12.16 22.52
N ALA A 119 -22.32 10.92 22.92
CA ALA A 119 -23.17 10.18 23.86
C ALA A 119 -23.11 10.76 25.27
N ARG A 120 -21.91 11.14 25.75
CA ARG A 120 -21.75 11.74 27.08
C ARG A 120 -22.41 13.12 27.22
N ILE A 121 -22.37 13.94 26.17
CA ILE A 121 -23.05 15.25 26.18
C ILE A 121 -24.57 15.07 26.15
N ALA A 122 -25.08 14.07 25.42
CA ALA A 122 -26.51 13.80 25.34
C ALA A 122 -27.12 13.27 26.65
N THR A 123 -26.33 12.60 27.49
CA THR A 123 -26.78 12.07 28.80
C THR A 123 -26.48 13.02 29.98
N ALA A 124 -25.79 14.13 29.76
CA ALA A 124 -25.46 15.13 30.79
C ALA A 124 -26.48 16.29 30.82
N ARG A 125 -27.64 16.12 30.18
CA ARG A 125 -28.83 16.98 30.23
C ARG A 125 -29.96 16.19 30.85
#